data_AF-A0A934XNK6-F1
#
_entry.id   AF-A0A934XNK6-F1
#
_cell.length_a   1.000
_cell.length_b   1.000
_cell.length_c   1.000
_cell.angle_alpha   90.00
_cell.angle_beta   90.00
_cell.angle_gamma   90.00
#
_symmetry.space_group_name_H-M   'P 1'
#
loop_
_entity.id
_entity.type
_entity.pdbx_description
1 polymer ?
#
loop_
_entity_poly.entity_id
_entity_poly.type
_entity_poly.pdbx_seq_one_letter_code
_entity_poly.pdbx_strand_id
1 'polypeptide(L)'
;MSTTHSLVTSPARLLRYAAPAFHTARRTIQIVLYAALLLAIVLGAAPAAALSQAQPAAISAASLLNPDGTLRLDGAASGAINLSGWNVSLDPQRGPVFAPALAPAGKWDNVGSSGLNNGSLSGQVNAIAISGTDVYVGGAFTNVNNGGTSLPEADYIAKWDGTNWSALGSDGAGNGSLNNSVFAIAISGTDVYVGGGFTNVNNNGTSLPEADYVAKWDGEPGPASARTARATARSASPSTPSPSAGQMSMWAASF
;
A
#
# COMPACT_ATOMS: atom_id res chain seq x y z
N MET A 1 -26.62 -78.36 -84.90
CA MET A 1 -27.70 -77.60 -84.24
C MET A 1 -27.73 -77.98 -82.77
N SER A 2 -27.96 -77.00 -81.92
CA SER A 2 -28.42 -77.07 -80.53
C SER A 2 -27.39 -77.12 -79.38
N THR A 3 -27.12 -75.91 -78.86
CA THR A 3 -27.38 -75.44 -77.49
C THR A 3 -27.15 -76.40 -76.30
N THR A 4 -26.03 -76.13 -75.62
CA THR A 4 -25.77 -75.99 -74.16
C THR A 4 -26.75 -76.57 -73.14
N HIS A 5 -26.19 -77.33 -72.19
CA HIS A 5 -26.78 -77.61 -70.88
C HIS A 5 -25.75 -77.52 -69.75
N SER A 6 -26.16 -76.79 -68.70
CA SER A 6 -25.94 -77.04 -67.27
C SER A 6 -24.55 -76.88 -66.61
N LEU A 7 -24.44 -75.76 -65.86
CA LEU A 7 -24.30 -75.65 -64.39
C LEU A 7 -23.14 -76.33 -63.62
N VAL A 8 -23.01 -75.83 -62.37
CA VAL A 8 -22.28 -76.36 -61.20
C VAL A 8 -20.80 -75.92 -61.14
N THR A 9 -20.36 -75.08 -60.20
CA THR A 9 -20.19 -75.37 -58.77
C THR A 9 -19.79 -74.08 -58.02
N SER A 10 -20.38 -73.86 -56.84
CA SER A 10 -19.80 -73.01 -55.79
C SER A 10 -18.96 -73.93 -54.87
N PRO A 11 -17.82 -73.48 -54.34
CA PRO A 11 -17.88 -73.03 -52.95
C PRO A 11 -17.00 -71.82 -52.63
N ALA A 12 -17.49 -71.04 -51.67
CA ALA A 12 -16.78 -69.98 -50.99
C ALA A 12 -15.52 -70.48 -50.28
N ARG A 13 -14.36 -69.83 -50.50
CA ARG A 13 -13.35 -69.57 -49.45
C ARG A 13 -12.20 -68.68 -49.95
N LEU A 14 -12.25 -67.37 -49.69
CA LEU A 14 -11.06 -66.55 -49.39
C LEU A 14 -11.49 -65.26 -48.66
N LEU A 15 -11.66 -65.35 -47.34
CA LEU A 15 -11.58 -64.20 -46.44
C LEU A 15 -10.18 -64.21 -45.85
N ARG A 16 -9.25 -63.40 -46.39
CA ARG A 16 -8.06 -62.93 -45.67
C ARG A 16 -7.64 -61.54 -46.16
N TYR A 17 -7.73 -60.60 -45.22
CA TYR A 17 -6.81 -59.48 -45.00
C TYR A 17 -6.81 -58.29 -45.97
N ALA A 18 -7.45 -57.20 -45.53
CA ALA A 18 -6.89 -55.84 -45.57
C ALA A 18 -7.69 -54.89 -44.66
N ALA A 19 -7.57 -55.05 -43.34
CA ALA A 19 -8.00 -54.03 -42.38
C ALA A 19 -6.81 -53.57 -41.52
N PRO A 20 -6.01 -52.58 -42.00
CA PRO A 20 -5.28 -51.74 -41.06
C PRO A 20 -5.52 -50.23 -41.24
N ALA A 21 -6.00 -49.76 -42.39
CA ALA A 21 -5.89 -48.34 -42.75
C ALA A 21 -6.76 -47.37 -41.92
N PHE A 22 -7.96 -47.78 -41.49
CA PHE A 22 -8.90 -46.88 -40.80
C PHE A 22 -8.56 -46.60 -39.33
N HIS A 23 -7.89 -47.54 -38.66
CA HIS A 23 -7.45 -47.34 -37.27
C HIS A 23 -6.22 -46.43 -37.18
N THR A 24 -5.33 -46.50 -38.17
CA THR A 24 -4.15 -45.65 -38.24
C THR A 24 -4.54 -44.19 -38.44
N ALA A 25 -5.43 -43.90 -39.40
CA ALA A 25 -5.88 -42.53 -39.67
C ALA A 25 -6.56 -41.86 -38.46
N ARG A 26 -7.43 -42.59 -37.74
CA ARG A 26 -8.07 -42.07 -36.51
C ARG A 26 -7.07 -41.77 -35.39
N ARG A 27 -6.06 -42.64 -35.22
CA ARG A 27 -5.00 -42.43 -34.22
C ARG A 27 -4.10 -41.24 -34.59
N THR A 28 -3.77 -41.08 -35.87
CA THR A 28 -2.95 -39.94 -36.32
C THR A 28 -3.69 -38.62 -36.13
N ILE A 29 -5.00 -38.56 -36.45
CA ILE A 29 -5.81 -37.36 -36.23
C ILE A 29 -5.90 -37.01 -34.74
N GLN A 30 -6.13 -38.00 -33.87
CA GLN A 30 -6.15 -37.77 -32.42
C GLN A 30 -4.81 -37.25 -31.88
N ILE A 31 -3.68 -37.82 -32.32
CA ILE A 31 -2.35 -37.37 -31.90
C ILE A 31 -2.08 -35.94 -32.36
N VAL A 32 -2.46 -35.57 -33.58
CA VAL A 32 -2.30 -34.20 -34.09
C VAL A 32 -3.18 -33.22 -33.30
N LEU A 33 -4.40 -33.61 -32.94
CA LEU A 33 -5.28 -32.78 -32.10
C LEU A 33 -4.74 -32.60 -30.67
N TYR A 34 -4.20 -33.66 -30.05
CA TYR A 34 -3.56 -33.54 -28.73
C TYR A 34 -2.27 -32.71 -28.78
N ALA A 35 -1.46 -32.87 -29.83
CA ALA A 35 -0.26 -32.06 -30.03
C ALA A 35 -0.60 -30.59 -30.25
N ALA A 36 -1.65 -30.27 -31.03
CA ALA A 36 -2.13 -28.90 -31.22
C ALA A 36 -2.70 -28.30 -29.92
N LEU A 37 -3.42 -29.10 -29.12
CA LEU A 37 -3.95 -28.66 -27.82
C LEU A 37 -2.82 -28.40 -26.81
N LEU A 38 -1.83 -29.30 -26.72
CA LEU A 38 -0.66 -29.12 -25.88
C LEU A 38 0.20 -27.93 -26.34
N LEU A 39 0.32 -27.72 -27.66
CA LEU A 39 1.00 -26.56 -28.22
C LEU A 39 0.28 -25.25 -27.88
N ALA A 40 -1.06 -25.23 -27.86
CA ALA A 40 -1.85 -24.07 -27.43
C ALA A 40 -1.72 -23.78 -25.92
N ILE A 41 -1.52 -24.83 -25.11
CA ILE A 41 -1.26 -24.70 -23.67
C ILE A 41 0.17 -24.18 -23.41
N VAL A 42 1.17 -24.70 -24.13
CA VAL A 42 2.59 -24.30 -24.00
C VAL A 42 2.84 -22.90 -24.57
N LEU A 43 2.12 -22.49 -25.61
CA LEU A 43 2.20 -21.13 -26.17
C LEU A 43 1.44 -20.09 -25.35
N GLY A 44 0.72 -20.49 -24.30
CA GLY A 44 -0.09 -19.58 -23.50
C GLY A 44 -1.08 -18.85 -24.39
N ALA A 45 -2.21 -19.48 -24.73
CA ALA A 45 -3.34 -18.78 -25.33
C ALA A 45 -3.61 -17.53 -24.48
N ALA A 46 -3.18 -16.37 -24.98
CA ALA A 46 -3.38 -15.11 -24.30
C ALA A 46 -4.87 -15.02 -24.01
N PRO A 47 -5.28 -14.72 -22.76
CA PRO A 47 -6.68 -14.46 -22.51
C PRO A 47 -7.09 -13.43 -23.56
N ALA A 48 -8.15 -13.72 -24.32
CA ALA A 48 -8.73 -12.75 -25.22
C ALA A 48 -8.87 -11.48 -24.38
N ALA A 49 -8.02 -10.49 -24.68
CA ALA A 49 -8.01 -9.26 -23.92
C ALA A 49 -9.43 -8.74 -24.08
N ALA A 50 -10.24 -8.87 -23.03
CA ALA A 50 -11.52 -8.22 -22.98
C ALA A 50 -11.14 -6.77 -23.25
N LEU A 51 -11.57 -6.25 -24.40
CA LEU A 51 -11.42 -4.84 -24.70
C LEU A 51 -12.14 -4.17 -23.53
N SER A 52 -11.37 -3.69 -22.55
CA SER A 52 -11.85 -2.78 -21.55
C SER A 52 -12.21 -1.57 -22.37
N GLN A 53 -13.49 -1.50 -22.77
CA GLN A 53 -14.04 -0.27 -23.28
C GLN A 53 -13.85 0.69 -22.13
N ALA A 54 -12.89 1.60 -22.28
CA ALA A 54 -12.68 2.68 -21.33
C ALA A 54 -14.04 3.38 -21.22
N GLN A 55 -14.76 3.10 -20.14
CA GLN A 55 -16.03 3.76 -19.88
C GLN A 55 -15.70 5.24 -19.81
N PRO A 56 -16.33 6.11 -20.63
CA PRO A 56 -16.06 7.54 -20.60
C PRO A 56 -16.10 8.02 -19.15
N ALA A 57 -15.09 8.79 -18.73
CA ALA A 57 -15.01 9.28 -17.37
C ALA A 57 -16.36 9.89 -16.98
N ALA A 58 -17.02 9.31 -15.99
CA ALA A 58 -18.35 9.74 -15.61
C ALA A 58 -18.30 11.19 -15.11
N ILE A 59 -19.22 12.01 -15.61
CA ILE A 59 -19.29 13.42 -15.26
C ILE A 59 -19.82 13.52 -13.83
N SER A 60 -19.16 14.29 -12.97
CA SER A 60 -19.63 14.50 -11.59
C SER A 60 -20.94 15.28 -11.62
N ALA A 61 -21.98 14.79 -10.95
CA ALA A 61 -23.26 15.50 -10.85
C ALA A 61 -23.07 16.95 -10.36
N ALA A 62 -22.22 17.19 -9.35
CA ALA A 62 -21.93 18.52 -8.81
C ALA A 62 -21.50 19.55 -9.88
N SER A 63 -20.80 19.10 -10.92
CA SER A 63 -20.30 19.98 -11.98
C SER A 63 -21.37 20.46 -12.96
N LEU A 64 -22.54 19.80 -12.95
CA LEU A 64 -23.65 20.06 -13.85
C LEU A 64 -24.86 20.67 -13.15
N LEU A 65 -24.74 21.13 -11.89
CA LEU A 65 -25.88 21.62 -11.12
C LEU A 65 -25.86 23.14 -10.96
N ASN A 66 -27.05 23.72 -11.07
CA ASN A 66 -27.34 25.06 -10.58
C ASN A 66 -27.35 25.08 -9.04
N PRO A 67 -27.24 26.25 -8.39
CA PRO A 67 -27.33 26.36 -6.94
C PRO A 67 -28.64 25.82 -6.34
N ASP A 68 -29.71 25.76 -7.12
CA ASP A 68 -31.02 25.22 -6.71
C ASP A 68 -31.15 23.69 -6.91
N GLY A 69 -30.07 23.01 -7.32
CA GLY A 69 -30.04 21.56 -7.51
C GLY A 69 -30.64 21.08 -8.84
N THR A 70 -31.05 21.97 -9.74
CA THR A 70 -31.46 21.61 -11.11
C THR A 70 -30.24 21.44 -12.02
N LEU A 71 -30.38 20.70 -13.12
CA LEU A 71 -29.31 20.55 -14.11
C LEU A 71 -29.08 21.84 -14.90
N ARG A 72 -27.81 22.21 -15.07
CA ARG A 72 -27.36 23.27 -15.95
C ARG A 72 -27.18 22.72 -17.37
N LEU A 73 -28.15 22.97 -18.23
CA LEU A 73 -28.19 22.45 -19.61
C LEU A 73 -27.53 23.37 -20.66
N ASP A 74 -26.83 24.41 -20.22
CA ASP A 74 -26.20 25.42 -21.08
C ASP A 74 -24.87 24.96 -21.72
N GLY A 75 -24.35 23.80 -21.31
CA GLY A 75 -23.06 23.27 -21.74
C GLY A 75 -23.19 21.94 -22.49
N ALA A 76 -22.25 21.72 -23.42
CA ALA A 76 -22.11 20.51 -24.26
C ALA A 76 -21.64 19.26 -23.50
N ALA A 77 -22.05 19.09 -22.25
CA ALA A 77 -21.68 17.94 -21.43
C ALA A 77 -22.45 16.70 -21.90
N SER A 78 -21.87 15.91 -22.80
CA SER A 78 -22.39 14.61 -23.22
C SER A 78 -21.64 13.48 -22.53
N GLY A 79 -22.34 12.62 -21.78
CA GLY A 79 -21.74 11.47 -21.11
C GLY A 79 -22.62 10.89 -20.01
N ALA A 80 -22.15 9.83 -19.36
CA ALA A 80 -22.81 9.28 -18.18
C ALA A 80 -22.52 10.16 -16.96
N ILE A 81 -23.57 10.50 -16.19
CA ILE A 81 -23.44 11.25 -14.95
C ILE A 81 -23.28 10.26 -13.79
N ASN A 82 -22.28 10.47 -12.93
CA ASN A 82 -22.16 9.72 -11.69
C ASN A 82 -23.09 10.32 -10.62
N LEU A 83 -24.11 9.56 -10.23
CA LEU A 83 -25.10 9.92 -9.20
C LEU A 83 -24.84 9.25 -7.85
N SER A 84 -23.69 8.60 -7.66
CA SER A 84 -23.33 8.03 -6.35
C SER A 84 -23.34 9.11 -5.26
N GLY A 85 -24.09 8.90 -4.18
CA GLY A 85 -24.22 9.88 -3.10
C GLY A 85 -25.18 11.03 -3.40
N TRP A 86 -26.05 10.91 -4.42
CA TRP A 86 -27.09 11.87 -4.74
C TRP A 86 -28.49 11.25 -4.62
N ASN A 87 -29.41 11.98 -4.01
CA ASN A 87 -30.84 11.76 -4.10
C ASN A 87 -31.39 12.53 -5.31
N VAL A 88 -32.21 11.87 -6.11
CA VAL A 88 -32.91 12.49 -7.25
C VAL A 88 -34.40 12.55 -6.92
N SER A 89 -34.98 13.75 -6.92
CA SER A 89 -36.41 13.98 -6.75
C SER A 89 -37.00 14.67 -7.97
N LEU A 90 -38.25 14.39 -8.30
CA LEU A 90 -38.96 15.07 -9.39
C LEU A 90 -39.77 16.24 -8.82
N ASP A 91 -39.39 17.46 -9.23
CA ASP A 91 -40.19 18.67 -8.98
C ASP A 91 -41.12 18.92 -10.19
N PRO A 92 -42.45 19.08 -9.99
CA PRO A 92 -43.39 19.26 -11.09
C PRO A 92 -43.16 20.51 -11.96
N GLN A 93 -42.48 21.54 -11.44
CA GLN A 93 -42.21 22.79 -12.13
C GLN A 93 -40.76 22.88 -12.66
N ARG A 94 -39.83 22.19 -12.00
CA ARG A 94 -38.38 22.32 -12.27
C ARG A 94 -37.74 21.07 -12.87
N GLY A 95 -38.45 19.94 -12.91
CA GLY A 95 -37.91 18.66 -13.39
C GLY A 95 -37.05 17.95 -12.33
N PRO A 96 -36.07 17.12 -12.73
CA PRO A 96 -35.19 16.43 -11.79
C PRO A 96 -34.34 17.41 -10.97
N VAL A 97 -34.47 17.31 -9.65
CA VAL A 97 -33.66 18.03 -8.66
C VAL A 97 -32.74 17.02 -7.97
N PHE A 98 -31.47 17.35 -7.92
CA PHE A 98 -30.41 16.55 -7.33
C PHE A 98 -30.00 17.18 -5.99
N ALA A 99 -30.16 16.43 -4.92
CA ALA A 99 -29.65 16.80 -3.60
C ALA A 99 -28.57 15.80 -3.20
N PRO A 100 -27.49 16.20 -2.49
CA PRO A 100 -26.61 15.24 -1.85
C PRO A 100 -27.46 14.30 -0.99
N ALA A 101 -27.30 12.99 -1.19
CA ALA A 101 -27.80 12.04 -0.22
C ALA A 101 -27.18 12.41 1.13
N LEU A 102 -27.97 12.47 2.20
CA LEU A 102 -27.45 12.71 3.53
C LEU A 102 -26.30 11.73 3.74
N ALA A 103 -25.08 12.24 3.93
CA ALA A 103 -23.96 11.38 4.27
C ALA A 103 -24.37 10.62 5.53
N PRO A 104 -24.17 9.29 5.60
CA PRO A 104 -24.39 8.58 6.84
C PRO A 104 -23.65 9.32 7.95
N ALA A 105 -24.29 9.48 9.11
CA ALA A 105 -23.67 10.11 10.26
C ALA A 105 -22.31 9.46 10.51
N GLY A 106 -21.30 10.26 10.83
CA GLY A 106 -19.98 9.75 11.19
C GLY A 106 -20.11 8.72 12.31
N LYS A 107 -19.36 7.62 12.21
CA LYS A 107 -19.29 6.58 13.24
C LYS A 107 -18.01 6.78 14.05
N TRP A 108 -18.14 6.77 15.38
CA TRP A 108 -16.98 6.68 16.27
C TRP A 108 -16.45 5.25 16.28
N ASP A 109 -15.15 5.09 16.08
CA ASP A 109 -14.44 3.82 16.21
C ASP A 109 -13.31 3.97 17.25
N ASN A 110 -12.95 2.85 17.89
CA ASN A 110 -11.85 2.80 18.84
C ASN A 110 -10.48 2.77 18.13
N VAL A 111 -9.46 3.35 18.76
CA VAL A 111 -8.06 3.26 18.32
C VAL A 111 -7.36 2.18 19.16
N GLY A 112 -7.30 0.97 18.61
CA GLY A 112 -6.85 -0.21 19.34
C GLY A 112 -7.81 -0.68 20.44
N SER A 113 -7.47 -1.79 21.07
CA SER A 113 -8.24 -2.38 22.17
C SER A 113 -7.30 -3.01 23.19
N SER A 114 -7.70 -3.01 24.46
CA SER A 114 -7.02 -3.77 25.51
C SER A 114 -7.25 -5.28 25.42
N GLY A 115 -8.13 -5.75 24.53
CA GLY A 115 -8.60 -7.15 24.51
C GLY A 115 -9.61 -7.47 25.62
N LEU A 116 -9.95 -6.52 26.48
CA LEU A 116 -10.84 -6.67 27.63
C LEU A 116 -12.05 -5.72 27.56
N ASN A 117 -12.54 -5.43 26.35
CA ASN A 117 -13.62 -4.47 26.10
C ASN A 117 -13.35 -3.06 26.67
N ASN A 118 -12.08 -2.62 26.62
CA ASN A 118 -11.66 -1.28 27.02
C ASN A 118 -10.63 -0.71 26.02
N GLY A 119 -10.36 0.60 26.11
CA GLY A 119 -9.33 1.27 25.32
C GLY A 119 -7.91 0.77 25.65
N SER A 120 -6.99 0.98 24.72
CA SER A 120 -5.60 0.50 24.83
C SER A 120 -4.76 1.21 25.90
N LEU A 121 -5.01 2.50 26.14
CA LEU A 121 -4.15 3.33 27.00
C LEU A 121 -4.64 3.33 28.44
N SER A 122 -3.71 3.28 29.39
CA SER A 122 -4.00 3.26 30.84
C SER A 122 -4.30 4.64 31.45
N GLY A 123 -4.09 5.72 30.70
CA GLY A 123 -4.22 7.09 31.18
C GLY A 123 -4.59 8.09 30.08
N GLN A 124 -4.71 9.36 30.45
CA GLN A 124 -5.12 10.42 29.54
C GLN A 124 -4.08 10.69 28.45
N VAL A 125 -4.55 10.94 27.23
CA VAL A 125 -3.77 11.52 26.13
C VAL A 125 -3.87 13.04 26.22
N ASN A 126 -2.73 13.72 26.23
CA ASN A 126 -2.64 15.18 26.27
C ASN A 126 -2.24 15.78 24.91
N ALA A 127 -1.55 15.00 24.07
CA ALA A 127 -1.04 15.43 22.77
C ALA A 127 -1.21 14.34 21.71
N ILE A 128 -1.55 14.74 20.48
CA ILE A 128 -1.64 13.86 19.33
C ILE A 128 -0.96 14.54 18.14
N ALA A 129 -0.19 13.78 17.36
CA ALA A 129 0.32 14.20 16.05
C ALA A 129 0.15 13.07 15.03
N ILE A 130 -0.07 13.43 13.77
CA ILE A 130 -0.35 12.48 12.68
C ILE A 130 0.71 12.63 11.59
N SER A 131 1.23 11.51 11.09
CA SER A 131 2.13 11.46 9.94
C SER A 131 1.76 10.29 9.03
N GLY A 132 1.13 10.60 7.89
CA GLY A 132 0.57 9.58 7.02
C GLY A 132 -0.57 8.84 7.73
N THR A 133 -0.45 7.52 7.85
CA THR A 133 -1.39 6.67 8.60
C THR A 133 -1.03 6.53 10.08
N ASP A 134 0.17 6.97 10.46
CA ASP A 134 0.66 6.83 11.83
C ASP A 134 0.10 7.93 12.72
N VAL A 135 -0.39 7.55 13.89
CA VAL A 135 -0.86 8.46 14.95
C VAL A 135 0.05 8.33 16.16
N TYR A 136 0.73 9.41 16.51
CA TYR A 136 1.56 9.52 17.70
C TYR A 136 0.75 10.12 18.82
N VAL A 137 0.75 9.50 19.99
CA VAL A 137 0.00 9.95 21.16
C VAL A 137 0.92 10.11 22.35
N GLY A 138 0.77 11.21 23.06
CA GLY A 138 1.56 11.55 24.24
C GLY A 138 0.65 11.93 25.40
N GLY A 139 0.98 11.52 26.61
CA GLY A 139 0.11 11.74 27.75
C GLY A 139 0.64 11.20 29.06
N ALA A 140 -0.28 10.96 30.00
CA ALA A 140 0.01 10.47 31.36
C ALA A 140 -0.18 8.95 31.51
N PHE A 141 -0.35 8.22 30.40
CA PHE A 141 -0.45 6.76 30.42
C PHE A 141 0.91 6.12 30.72
N THR A 142 0.89 5.07 31.52
CA THR A 142 2.07 4.29 31.93
C THR A 142 1.95 2.83 31.51
N ASN A 143 1.16 2.58 30.45
CA ASN A 143 1.08 1.32 29.73
C ASN A 143 0.21 1.50 28.48
N VAL A 144 0.51 0.76 27.42
CA VAL A 144 -0.37 0.60 26.27
C VAL A 144 -0.63 -0.90 26.05
N ASN A 145 -1.88 -1.27 25.76
CA ASN A 145 -2.22 -2.62 25.35
C ASN A 145 -2.48 -2.69 23.85
N ASN A 146 -1.83 -3.65 23.19
CA ASN A 146 -2.07 -3.98 21.79
C ASN A 146 -2.84 -5.29 21.66
N GLY A 147 -4.18 -5.21 21.73
CA GLY A 147 -5.04 -6.38 21.53
C GLY A 147 -4.94 -7.45 22.61
N GLY A 148 -4.67 -7.06 23.86
CA GLY A 148 -4.48 -7.99 24.99
C GLY A 148 -3.02 -8.17 25.41
N THR A 149 -2.08 -7.66 24.62
CA THR A 149 -0.65 -7.69 24.94
C THR A 149 -0.21 -6.36 25.52
N SER A 150 0.33 -6.37 26.75
CA SER A 150 0.90 -5.18 27.39
C SER A 150 2.20 -4.76 26.70
N LEU A 151 2.38 -3.44 26.52
CA LEU A 151 3.56 -2.80 25.95
C LEU A 151 4.07 -1.73 26.94
N PRO A 152 4.77 -2.12 28.01
CA PRO A 152 5.30 -1.18 29.00
C PRO A 152 6.38 -0.26 28.42
N GLU A 153 7.01 -0.63 27.30
CA GLU A 153 7.95 0.24 26.59
C GLU A 153 7.25 1.46 25.95
N ALA A 154 5.92 1.43 25.82
CA ALA A 154 5.13 2.52 25.28
C ALA A 154 4.62 3.47 26.37
N ASP A 155 5.40 3.73 27.42
CA ASP A 155 5.01 4.68 28.47
C ASP A 155 5.11 6.13 27.99
N TYR A 156 4.08 6.91 28.28
CA TYR A 156 3.91 8.34 28.01
C TYR A 156 3.92 8.78 26.53
N ILE A 157 4.47 7.97 25.62
CA ILE A 157 4.53 8.21 24.17
C ILE A 157 4.39 6.88 23.41
N ALA A 158 3.47 6.84 22.45
CA ALA A 158 3.22 5.65 21.64
C ALA A 158 2.80 6.01 20.22
N LYS A 159 2.95 5.06 19.29
CA LYS A 159 2.53 5.17 17.90
C LYS A 159 1.48 4.13 17.57
N TRP A 160 0.42 4.52 16.86
CA TRP A 160 -0.56 3.65 16.23
C TRP A 160 -0.36 3.65 14.72
N ASP A 161 -0.16 2.50 14.10
CA ASP A 161 0.09 2.39 12.64
C ASP A 161 -1.19 2.19 11.80
N GLY A 162 -2.36 2.24 12.43
CA GLY A 162 -3.64 1.88 11.83
C GLY A 162 -4.16 0.51 12.28
N THR A 163 -3.28 -0.36 12.80
CA THR A 163 -3.61 -1.71 13.26
C THR A 163 -2.99 -2.07 14.61
N ASN A 164 -1.78 -1.58 14.90
CA ASN A 164 -1.03 -1.93 16.09
C ASN A 164 -0.45 -0.70 16.80
N TRP A 165 -0.35 -0.81 18.12
CA TRP A 165 0.44 0.10 18.94
C TRP A 165 1.92 -0.33 18.99
N SER A 166 2.83 0.64 18.98
CA SER A 166 4.28 0.45 19.19
C SER A 166 4.87 1.57 20.06
N ALA A 167 5.93 1.24 20.81
CA ALA A 167 6.72 2.19 21.59
C ALA A 167 7.59 3.10 20.71
N LEU A 168 8.03 4.24 21.27
CA LEU A 168 9.10 5.09 20.72
C LEU A 168 10.34 4.99 21.60
N GLY A 169 11.05 3.87 21.49
CA GLY A 169 12.22 3.56 22.32
C GLY A 169 11.87 2.85 23.64
N SER A 170 12.90 2.58 24.43
CA SER A 170 12.81 1.95 25.75
C SER A 170 13.87 2.53 26.69
N ASP A 171 13.65 2.41 27.99
CA ASP A 171 14.65 2.68 29.01
C ASP A 171 15.75 1.60 29.13
N GLY A 172 15.63 0.47 28.40
CA GLY A 172 16.52 -0.68 28.50
C GLY A 172 16.27 -1.60 29.71
N ALA A 173 15.24 -1.29 30.51
CA ALA A 173 14.81 -2.05 31.68
C ALA A 173 13.35 -2.52 31.58
N GLY A 174 12.75 -2.44 30.39
CA GLY A 174 11.40 -2.91 30.11
C GLY A 174 10.30 -1.84 30.28
N ASN A 175 10.65 -0.55 30.36
CA ASN A 175 9.70 0.55 30.31
C ASN A 175 10.02 1.51 29.17
N GLY A 176 9.19 2.55 29.02
CA GLY A 176 9.36 3.58 28.00
C GLY A 176 10.52 4.52 28.26
N SER A 177 10.98 5.18 27.19
CA SER A 177 12.10 6.12 27.22
C SER A 177 11.87 7.38 28.06
N LEU A 178 10.61 7.74 28.31
CA LEU A 178 10.22 8.93 29.07
C LEU A 178 9.79 8.54 30.48
N ASN A 179 10.02 9.41 31.46
CA ASN A 179 9.69 9.18 32.86
C ASN A 179 8.51 10.04 33.38
N ASN A 180 7.88 10.83 32.51
CA ASN A 180 6.78 11.71 32.87
C ASN A 180 5.96 12.10 31.62
N SER A 181 4.85 12.78 31.87
CA SER A 181 3.83 13.11 30.87
C SER A 181 4.36 13.94 29.70
N VAL A 182 3.91 13.59 28.51
CA VAL A 182 4.05 14.38 27.28
C VAL A 182 2.87 15.35 27.16
N PHE A 183 3.16 16.59 26.79
CA PHE A 183 2.17 17.66 26.59
C PHE A 183 2.16 18.24 25.18
N ALA A 184 3.20 17.98 24.38
CA ALA A 184 3.30 18.44 23.00
C ALA A 184 4.00 17.40 22.13
N ILE A 185 3.51 17.24 20.89
CA ILE A 185 4.16 16.44 19.85
C ILE A 185 4.13 17.25 18.55
N ALA A 186 5.27 17.35 17.88
CA ALA A 186 5.37 17.90 16.53
C ALA A 186 6.18 16.94 15.64
N ILE A 187 5.80 16.84 14.37
CA ILE A 187 6.48 15.97 13.41
C ILE A 187 7.07 16.82 12.29
N SER A 188 8.34 16.58 11.96
CA SER A 188 9.03 17.23 10.83
C SER A 188 9.80 16.19 10.03
N GLY A 189 9.27 15.83 8.86
CA GLY A 189 9.80 14.70 8.10
C GLY A 189 9.67 13.40 8.89
N THR A 190 10.77 12.72 9.15
CA THR A 190 10.83 11.49 9.98
C THR A 190 11.02 11.78 11.46
N ASP A 191 11.31 13.03 11.81
CA ASP A 191 11.66 13.40 13.17
C ASP A 191 10.41 13.72 13.99
N VAL A 192 10.32 13.15 15.20
CA VAL A 192 9.26 13.43 16.18
C VAL A 192 9.86 14.22 17.33
N TYR A 193 9.35 15.43 17.54
CA TYR A 193 9.72 16.30 18.65
C TYR A 193 8.66 16.17 19.73
N VAL A 194 9.09 15.83 20.93
CA VAL A 194 8.21 15.66 22.10
C VAL A 194 8.57 16.70 23.15
N GLY A 195 7.56 17.33 23.73
CA GLY A 195 7.69 18.27 24.83
C GLY A 195 6.83 17.84 26.02
N GLY A 196 7.33 17.97 27.24
CA GLY A 196 6.65 17.43 28.42
C GLY A 196 7.31 17.76 29.74
N GLY A 197 6.83 17.10 30.80
CA GLY A 197 7.39 17.20 32.15
C GLY A 197 8.51 16.20 32.46
N PHE A 198 9.03 15.50 31.43
CA PHE A 198 10.03 14.45 31.59
C PHE A 198 11.45 15.03 31.73
N THR A 199 12.33 14.23 32.30
CA THR A 199 13.76 14.52 32.42
C THR A 199 14.58 13.30 32.04
N ASN A 200 15.85 13.50 31.68
CA ASN A 200 16.84 12.45 31.48
C ASN A 200 16.36 11.32 30.54
N VAL A 201 15.83 11.66 29.36
CA VAL A 201 15.30 10.68 28.39
C VAL A 201 16.27 9.53 28.20
N ASN A 202 15.74 8.30 28.20
CA ASN A 202 16.55 7.11 28.07
C ASN A 202 16.48 6.55 26.64
N ASN A 203 17.65 6.31 26.05
CA ASN A 203 17.80 5.67 24.76
C ASN A 203 18.40 4.26 24.95
N ASN A 204 17.53 3.29 25.22
CA ASN A 204 17.86 1.87 25.36
C ASN A 204 18.97 1.59 26.39
N GLY A 205 18.78 2.04 27.62
CA GLY A 205 19.72 1.93 28.73
C GLY A 205 20.69 3.11 28.87
N THR A 206 20.77 3.99 27.86
CA THR A 206 21.63 5.17 27.91
C THR A 206 20.82 6.40 28.27
N SER A 207 21.03 6.95 29.46
CA SER A 207 20.41 8.21 29.87
C SER A 207 21.01 9.40 29.10
N LEU A 208 20.15 10.27 28.59
CA LEU A 208 20.49 11.52 27.93
C LEU A 208 20.10 12.68 28.86
N PRO A 209 20.99 13.12 29.77
CA PRO A 209 20.64 14.13 30.78
C PRO A 209 20.39 15.52 30.19
N GLU A 210 20.83 15.78 28.96
CA GLU A 210 20.57 17.04 28.25
C GLU A 210 19.18 17.06 27.58
N ALA A 211 18.48 15.93 27.53
CA ALA A 211 17.16 15.79 26.90
C ALA A 211 16.03 16.03 27.91
N ASP A 212 16.12 17.11 28.69
CA ASP A 212 15.08 17.50 29.64
C ASP A 212 13.98 18.32 28.97
N TYR A 213 12.72 17.99 29.27
CA TYR A 213 11.48 18.66 28.86
C TYR A 213 11.20 18.76 27.35
N VAL A 214 12.21 18.58 26.50
CA VAL A 214 12.12 18.50 25.05
C VAL A 214 13.12 17.47 24.54
N ALA A 215 12.63 16.58 23.68
CA ALA A 215 13.46 15.55 23.06
C ALA A 215 13.03 15.32 21.62
N LYS A 216 13.93 14.69 20.87
CA LYS A 216 13.73 14.36 19.46
C LYS A 216 13.96 12.87 19.29
N TRP A 217 12.99 12.19 18.67
CA TRP A 217 13.10 10.81 18.21
C TRP A 217 13.23 10.81 16.69
N ASP A 218 14.24 10.12 16.15
CA ASP A 218 14.58 10.12 14.72
C ASP A 218 13.99 8.94 13.93
N GLY A 219 13.17 8.11 14.58
CA GLY A 219 12.63 6.89 13.99
C GLY A 219 13.43 5.64 14.33
N GLU A 220 12.78 4.48 14.38
CA GLU A 220 13.51 3.22 14.26
C GLU A 220 14.24 3.21 12.91
N PRO A 221 15.55 2.91 12.86
CA PRO A 221 16.24 2.77 11.60
C PRO A 221 15.51 1.72 10.76
N GLY A 222 14.99 2.13 9.60
CA GLY A 222 14.75 1.18 8.52
C GLY A 222 16.03 0.35 8.28
N PRO A 223 15.94 -0.82 7.62
CA PRO A 223 17.07 -1.73 7.45
C PRO A 223 18.33 -0.94 7.03
N ALA A 224 19.44 -1.22 7.72
CA ALA A 224 20.65 -0.39 7.93
C ALA A 224 21.28 0.34 6.72
N SER A 225 20.80 0.11 5.50
CA SER A 225 21.22 0.71 4.25
C SER A 225 21.01 2.24 4.17
N ALA A 226 20.06 2.82 4.90
CA ALA A 226 19.76 4.26 4.82
C ALA A 226 20.75 5.16 5.59
N ARG A 227 21.40 4.65 6.64
CA ARG A 227 22.25 5.46 7.54
C ARG A 227 23.68 5.63 7.01
N THR A 228 24.22 4.64 6.29
CA THR A 228 25.54 4.75 5.65
C THR A 228 25.55 5.84 4.58
N ALA A 229 24.47 6.01 3.82
CA ALA A 229 24.36 7.05 2.81
C ALA A 229 24.46 8.48 3.40
N ARG A 230 23.86 8.72 4.58
CA ARG A 230 23.83 10.04 5.22
C ARG A 230 25.14 10.41 5.89
N ALA A 231 25.84 9.44 6.49
CA ALA A 231 27.18 9.66 7.05
C ALA A 231 28.21 9.96 5.93
N THR A 232 28.13 9.22 4.82
CA THR A 232 29.03 9.41 3.67
C THR A 232 28.76 10.73 2.94
N ALA A 233 27.50 11.16 2.84
CA ALA A 233 27.14 12.44 2.22
C ALA A 233 27.61 13.66 3.03
N ARG A 234 27.62 13.58 4.37
CA ARG A 234 28.16 14.65 5.23
C ARG A 234 29.69 14.73 5.21
N SER A 235 30.40 13.63 4.98
CA SER A 235 31.86 13.62 4.85
C SER A 235 32.37 13.99 3.45
N ALA A 236 31.49 14.00 2.44
CA ALA A 236 31.85 14.27 1.05
C ALA A 236 31.72 15.75 0.62
N SER A 237 31.71 16.70 1.56
CA SER A 237 31.86 18.11 1.21
C SER A 237 33.29 18.33 0.69
N PRO A 238 33.50 18.74 -0.57
CA PRO A 238 34.85 18.90 -1.08
C PRO A 238 35.48 20.12 -0.40
N SER A 239 36.50 19.88 0.42
CA SER A 239 37.44 20.92 0.82
C SER A 239 38.03 21.51 -0.45
N THR A 240 37.75 22.78 -0.71
CA THR A 240 38.44 23.55 -1.74
C THR A 240 39.93 23.52 -1.44
N PRO A 241 40.81 23.01 -2.33
CA PRO A 241 42.24 23.07 -2.09
C PRO A 241 42.71 24.53 -2.11
N SER A 242 43.39 24.94 -1.05
CA SER A 242 44.08 26.23 -0.96
C SER A 242 45.13 26.32 -2.08
N PRO A 243 45.23 27.44 -2.83
CA PRO A 243 46.23 27.55 -3.88
C PRO A 243 47.63 27.64 -3.27
N SER A 244 48.48 26.69 -3.64
CA SER A 244 49.90 26.70 -3.32
C SER A 244 50.57 27.92 -3.94
N ALA A 245 51.01 28.85 -3.10
CA ALA A 245 51.89 29.93 -3.49
C ALA A 245 53.31 29.38 -3.72
N GLY A 246 53.60 28.97 -4.95
CA GLY A 246 54.96 28.95 -5.46
C GLY A 246 55.27 30.30 -6.09
N GLN A 247 56.18 31.08 -5.48
CA GLN A 247 57.38 31.64 -6.13
C GLN A 247 58.01 32.78 -5.32
N MET A 248 59.32 32.59 -5.04
CA MET A 248 60.41 33.55 -5.15
C MET A 248 60.50 34.74 -4.18
N SER A 249 61.43 34.65 -3.22
CA SER A 249 62.55 35.61 -3.09
C SER A 249 63.57 35.14 -2.04
N MET A 250 64.75 34.69 -2.47
CA MET A 250 65.96 34.73 -1.64
C MET A 250 66.94 35.69 -2.32
N TRP A 251 67.13 36.86 -1.71
CA TRP A 251 68.33 37.68 -1.86
C TRP A 251 69.03 37.63 -0.51
N ALA A 252 70.22 37.02 -0.47
CA ALA A 252 71.17 37.21 0.61
C ALA A 252 72.40 37.88 0.00
N ALA A 253 72.64 39.14 0.39
CA ALA A 253 73.86 39.87 0.07
C ALA A 253 74.73 39.97 1.32
N SER A 254 76.02 39.66 1.13
CA SER A 254 77.20 40.19 1.84
C SER A 254 77.32 39.82 3.33
N PHE A 255 78.35 39.08 3.76
CA PHE A 255 79.76 39.44 3.83
C PHE A 255 80.66 38.19 3.89
#